data_AF-A0A7K2KP41-F1
#
_entry.id   AF-A0A7K2KP41-F1
#
_cell.length_a   1.000
_cell.length_b   1.000
_cell.length_c   1.000
_cell.angle_alpha   90.00
_cell.angle_beta   90.00
_cell.angle_gamma   90.00
#
_symmetry.space_group_name_H-M   'P 1'
#
loop_
_entity.id
_entity.type
_entity.pdbx_description
1 polymer ?
#
loop_
_entity_poly.entity_id
_entity_poly.type
_entity_poly.pdbx_seq_one_letter_code
_entity_poly.pdbx_strand_id
1 'polypeptide(L)'
;EDRILAALLARGRSGLPPLVFHGSADAVAAQALRRAGALPAPDADPTGGLSVLLSGRPGRLPATALGYAEGRLLAAAAAAH
;
A
#
# COMPACT_ATOMS: atom_id res chain seq x y z
N GLU A 1 -8.45 4.35 1.40
CA GLU A 1 -9.43 3.52 0.66
C GLU A 1 -10.83 4.14 0.56
N ASP A 2 -11.09 5.21 1.33
CA ASP A 2 -12.34 5.97 1.33
C ASP A 2 -12.82 6.44 -0.04
N ARG A 3 -11.89 6.83 -0.94
CA ARG A 3 -12.25 7.22 -2.32
C ARG A 3 -12.84 6.05 -3.12
N ILE A 4 -12.36 4.83 -2.92
CA ILE A 4 -12.86 3.63 -3.60
C ILE A 4 -14.27 3.33 -3.09
N LEU A 5 -14.46 3.33 -1.78
CA LEU A 5 -15.77 3.15 -1.16
C LEU A 5 -16.77 4.23 -1.60
N ALA A 6 -16.36 5.51 -1.58
CA ALA A 6 -17.18 6.63 -2.03
C ALA A 6 -17.59 6.49 -3.51
N ALA A 7 -16.66 6.07 -4.38
CA ALA A 7 -16.97 5.84 -5.80
C ALA A 7 -17.93 4.67 -6.02
N LEU A 8 -17.85 3.61 -5.20
CA LEU A 8 -18.76 2.47 -5.25
C LEU A 8 -20.15 2.83 -4.73
N LEU A 9 -20.23 3.60 -3.64
CA LEU A 9 -21.49 4.10 -3.08
C LEU A 9 -22.20 5.05 -4.04
N ALA A 10 -21.46 5.93 -4.72
CA ALA A 10 -22.00 6.84 -5.74
C ALA A 10 -22.59 6.11 -6.96
N ARG A 11 -22.16 4.87 -7.20
CA ARG A 11 -22.67 3.97 -8.27
C ARG A 11 -23.84 3.08 -7.81
N GLY A 12 -24.37 3.32 -6.61
CA GLY A 12 -25.13 2.38 -5.79
C GLY A 12 -26.20 1.52 -6.49
N ARG A 13 -26.41 0.33 -5.92
CA ARG A 13 -27.65 -0.46 -6.08
C ARG A 13 -28.40 -0.43 -4.76
N SER A 14 -29.65 0.00 -4.76
CA SER A 14 -30.51 0.01 -3.57
C SER A 14 -30.78 -1.41 -3.07
N GLY A 15 -30.81 -1.60 -1.75
CA GLY A 15 -31.24 -2.86 -1.12
C GLY A 15 -30.15 -3.92 -0.91
N LEU A 16 -28.87 -3.60 -1.13
CA LEU A 16 -27.75 -4.49 -0.82
C LEU A 16 -27.20 -4.26 0.60
N PRO A 17 -26.57 -5.29 1.22
CA PRO A 17 -25.84 -5.14 2.47
C PRO A 17 -24.68 -4.12 2.37
N PRO A 18 -24.23 -3.55 3.51
CA PRO A 18 -23.08 -2.65 3.55
C PRO A 18 -21.83 -3.28 2.93
N LEU A 19 -21.08 -2.48 2.16
CA LEU A 19 -19.80 -2.89 1.61
C LEU A 19 -18.75 -2.93 2.72
N VAL A 20 -18.05 -4.06 2.84
CA VAL A 20 -16.85 -4.18 3.68
C VAL A 20 -15.63 -4.17 2.77
N PHE A 21 -14.70 -3.26 3.04
CA PHE A 21 -13.44 -3.19 2.32
C PHE A 21 -12.38 -4.01 3.06
N HIS A 22 -11.73 -4.92 2.34
CA HIS A 22 -10.59 -5.68 2.86
C HIS A 22 -9.33 -5.26 2.12
N GLY A 23 -8.52 -4.40 2.75
CA GLY A 23 -7.21 -4.02 2.25
C GLY A 23 -6.23 -5.18 2.35
N SER A 24 -5.44 -5.40 1.30
CA SER A 24 -4.48 -6.52 1.27
C SER A 24 -3.14 -6.17 1.91
N ALA A 25 -2.74 -4.90 1.94
CA ALA A 25 -1.41 -4.47 2.33
C ALA A 25 -1.01 -4.97 3.74
N ASP A 26 -1.83 -4.71 4.75
CA ASP A 26 -1.56 -5.12 6.14
C ASP A 26 -1.47 -6.64 6.28
N ALA A 27 -2.41 -7.36 5.65
CA ALA A 27 -2.44 -8.82 5.69
C ALA A 27 -1.18 -9.42 5.03
N VAL A 28 -0.76 -8.85 3.91
CA VAL A 28 0.45 -9.26 3.18
C VAL A 28 1.71 -8.94 3.98
N ALA A 29 1.82 -7.74 4.57
CA ALA A 29 2.95 -7.35 5.39
C ALA A 29 3.11 -8.26 6.61
N ALA A 30 2.01 -8.52 7.33
CA ALA A 30 2.01 -9.44 8.46
C ALA A 30 2.39 -10.87 8.04
N GLN A 31 1.92 -11.34 6.88
CA GLN A 31 2.28 -12.67 6.37
C GLN A 31 3.75 -12.75 5.93
N ALA A 32 4.29 -11.69 5.31
CA ALA A 32 5.68 -11.62 4.91
C ALA A 32 6.61 -11.71 6.13
N LEU A 33 6.32 -10.93 7.17
CA LEU A 33 7.07 -10.97 8.43
C LEU A 33 7.03 -12.35 9.09
N ARG A 34 5.84 -12.96 9.19
CA ARG A 34 5.69 -14.34 9.70
C ARG A 34 6.56 -15.34 8.95
N ARG A 35 6.56 -15.29 7.61
CA ARG A 35 7.35 -16.21 6.78
C ARG A 35 8.85 -15.95 6.86
N ALA A 36 9.25 -14.70 7.07
CA ALA A 36 10.64 -14.32 7.29
C ALA A 36 11.14 -14.65 8.71
N GLY A 37 10.26 -15.09 9.63
CA GLY A 37 10.61 -15.28 11.04
C GLY A 37 10.90 -13.96 11.76
N ALA A 38 10.38 -12.84 11.26
CA ALA A 38 10.61 -11.50 11.79
C ALA A 38 9.37 -11.01 12.57
N LEU A 39 9.62 -10.22 13.62
CA LEU A 39 8.57 -9.48 14.33
C LEU A 39 8.42 -8.08 13.69
N PRO A 40 7.21 -7.48 13.73
CA PRO A 40 7.03 -6.09 13.36
C PRO A 40 7.91 -5.18 14.24
N ALA A 41 8.66 -4.28 13.61
CA ALA A 41 9.46 -3.25 14.28
C ALA A 41 9.19 -1.89 13.61
N PRO A 42 8.06 -1.24 13.91
CA PRO A 42 7.65 0.00 13.23
C PRO A 42 8.57 1.19 13.50
N ASP A 43 9.28 1.17 14.63
CA ASP A 43 10.21 2.22 15.05
C ASP A 43 11.66 1.95 14.57
N ALA A 44 11.88 0.91 13.77
CA ALA A 44 13.20 0.60 13.25
C ALA A 44 13.65 1.66 12.22
N ASP A 45 14.93 2.04 12.29
CA ASP A 45 15.51 2.96 11.32
C ASP A 45 15.47 2.36 9.90
N PRO A 46 15.21 3.17 8.86
CA PRO A 46 15.28 2.70 7.48
C PRO A 46 16.73 2.31 7.12
N THR A 47 16.96 1.03 6.83
CA THR A 47 18.32 0.52 6.55
C THR A 47 18.67 0.44 5.06
N GLY A 48 17.84 0.97 4.15
CA GLY A 48 18.09 0.89 2.70
C GLY A 48 17.20 1.80 1.86
N GLY A 49 17.48 1.83 0.54
CA GLY A 49 16.77 2.67 -0.43
C GLY A 49 15.74 1.93 -1.29
N LEU A 50 14.87 2.69 -1.96
CA LEU A 50 13.85 2.15 -2.87
C LEU A 50 14.32 2.20 -4.33
N SER A 51 14.36 1.04 -4.99
CA SER A 51 14.49 0.94 -6.45
C SER A 51 13.20 0.44 -7.07
N VAL A 52 12.63 1.18 -8.03
CA VAL A 52 11.41 0.79 -8.75
C VAL A 52 11.76 0.26 -10.12
N LEU A 53 11.26 -0.94 -10.45
CA LEU A 53 11.38 -1.54 -11.77
C LEU A 53 10.00 -1.58 -12.43
N LEU A 54 9.87 -0.98 -13.61
CA LEU A 54 8.67 -1.02 -14.46
C LEU A 54 8.98 -1.87 -15.69
N SER A 55 8.32 -3.02 -15.81
CA SER A 55 8.58 -3.98 -16.89
C SER A 55 10.06 -4.38 -17.02
N GLY A 56 10.74 -4.52 -15.88
CA GLY A 56 12.15 -4.91 -15.79
C GLY A 56 13.15 -3.77 -15.97
N ARG A 57 12.71 -2.52 -16.15
CA ARG A 57 13.59 -1.36 -16.31
C ARG A 57 13.48 -0.39 -15.14
N PRO A 58 14.57 0.26 -14.70
CA PRO A 58 14.51 1.31 -13.69
C PRO A 58 13.51 2.40 -14.08
N GLY A 59 12.68 2.81 -13.13
CA GLY A 59 11.68 3.84 -13.30
C GLY A 59 11.43 4.61 -12.01
N ARG A 60 10.59 5.64 -12.09
CA ARG A 60 10.10 6.36 -10.92
C ARG A 60 8.86 5.68 -10.35
N LEU A 61 8.62 5.87 -9.06
CA LEU A 61 7.35 5.47 -8.45
C LEU A 61 6.19 6.18 -9.19
N PRO A 62 5.22 5.45 -9.78
CA PRO A 62 4.12 6.07 -10.52
C PRO A 62 3.28 6.98 -9.62
N ALA A 63 2.87 8.15 -10.13
CA ALA A 63 2.07 9.11 -9.36
C ALA A 63 0.75 8.51 -8.85
N THR A 64 0.17 7.54 -9.56
CA THR A 64 -1.02 6.82 -9.15
C THR A 64 -0.83 6.05 -7.84
N ALA A 65 0.39 5.59 -7.53
CA ALA A 65 0.69 4.91 -6.27
C ALA A 65 0.47 5.83 -5.05
N LEU A 66 0.62 7.15 -5.21
CA LEU A 66 0.44 8.14 -4.14
C LEU A 66 -1.02 8.27 -3.68
N GLY A 67 -1.96 7.75 -4.47
CA GLY A 67 -3.36 7.61 -4.06
C GLY A 67 -3.58 6.62 -2.91
N TYR A 68 -2.59 5.75 -2.65
CA TYR A 68 -2.60 4.74 -1.60
C TYR A 68 -1.72 5.17 -0.42
N ALA A 69 -2.06 4.74 0.80
CA ALA A 69 -1.29 5.10 1.99
C ALA A 69 0.13 4.54 1.92
N GLU A 70 0.24 3.29 1.47
CA GLU A 70 1.47 2.53 1.29
C GLU A 70 2.38 3.19 0.25
N GLY A 71 1.82 3.66 -0.86
CA GLY A 71 2.60 4.37 -1.88
C GLY A 71 3.21 5.67 -1.37
N ARG A 72 2.56 6.35 -0.42
CA ARG A 72 3.13 7.53 0.26
C ARG A 72 4.27 7.17 1.22
N LEU A 73 4.15 6.04 1.94
CA LEU A 73 5.24 5.53 2.78
C LEU A 73 6.48 5.21 1.94
N LEU A 74 6.29 4.56 0.79
CA LEU A 74 7.38 4.27 -0.16
C LEU A 74 8.03 5.54 -0.71
N ALA A 75 7.26 6.58 -1.02
CA ALA A 75 7.79 7.85 -1.49
C ALA A 75 8.65 8.57 -0.44
N ALA A 76 8.26 8.51 0.84
CA ALA A 76 9.05 9.06 1.94
C ALA A 76 10.40 8.33 2.10
N ALA A 77 10.40 6.99 2.01
CA ALA A 77 11.62 6.19 2.07
C ALA A 77 12.58 6.49 0.91
N ALA A 78 12.05 6.76 -0.29
CA ALA A 78 12.86 7.14 -1.46
C ALA A 78 13.52 8.52 -1.35
N ALA A 79 12.95 9.43 -0.54
CA ALA A 79 13.48 10.78 -0.34
C ALA A 79 14.49 10.88 0.82
N ALA A 80 14.56 9.86 1.67
CA ALA A 80 15.42 9.80 2.86
C ALA A 80 16.81 9.15 2.60
N HIS A 81 17.16 8.90 1.34
CA HIS A 81 18.43 8.37 0.86
C HIS A 81 18.97 9.28 -0.25
#